data_AF-A0A3M2AD22-F1
#
_entry.id   AF-A0A3M2AD22-F1
#
_cell.length_a   1.000
_cell.length_b   1.000
_cell.length_c   1.000
_cell.angle_alpha   90.00
_cell.angle_beta   90.00
_cell.angle_gamma   90.00
#
_symmetry.space_group_name_H-M   'P 1'
#
loop_
_entity.id
_entity.type
_entity.pdbx_description
1 polymer ?
#
loop_
_entity_poly.entity_id
_entity_poly.type
_entity_poly.pdbx_seq_one_letter_code
_entity_poly.pdbx_strand_id
1 'polypeptide(L)'
;KVLGYVATSYARKSLSLVVEDIDRWFSFYPNIDGIFLDEVSRGDYNYYSALYRHIKTKSPNYFVVLNPGASVDNSYFNISDKIVVYEGNFQEFLNYKHSYFQIPSQKVCVIVKNVRSESDFQRAKLHGFSINSSCQYITDDLGPVEYFYVSSYLHLHR
;
A
#
# COMPACT_ATOMS: atom_id res chain seq x y z
N LYS A 1 4.57 -11.45 -4.99
CA LYS A 1 5.49 -11.23 -3.85
C LYS A 1 4.68 -11.41 -2.57
N VAL A 2 5.24 -12.07 -1.57
CA VAL A 2 4.66 -12.25 -0.22
C VAL A 2 5.42 -11.32 0.74
N LEU A 3 4.71 -10.48 1.49
CA LEU A 3 5.31 -9.48 2.37
C LEU A 3 4.87 -9.68 3.82
N GLY A 4 5.76 -9.39 4.77
CA GLY A 4 5.42 -9.31 6.18
C GLY A 4 4.70 -8.00 6.50
N TYR A 5 3.58 -8.07 7.23
CA TYR A 5 2.81 -6.90 7.65
C TYR A 5 3.36 -6.29 8.93
N VAL A 6 3.65 -4.99 8.94
CA VAL A 6 4.15 -4.30 10.13
C VAL A 6 3.39 -2.98 10.32
N ALA A 7 2.61 -2.91 11.40
CA ALA A 7 1.92 -1.69 11.81
C ALA A 7 2.88 -0.70 12.47
N THR A 8 2.85 0.56 12.01
CA THR A 8 3.72 1.64 12.52
C THR A 8 2.99 2.63 13.43
N SER A 9 1.67 2.53 13.53
CA SER A 9 0.80 3.40 14.33
C SER A 9 1.00 4.88 14.02
N TYR A 10 1.17 5.22 12.74
CA TYR A 10 1.38 6.60 12.28
C TYR A 10 2.62 7.23 12.91
N ALA A 11 3.73 6.49 12.89
CA ALA A 11 5.01 6.81 13.54
C ALA A 11 4.94 7.06 15.06
N ARG A 12 3.83 6.70 15.73
CA ARG A 12 3.72 6.77 17.20
C ARG A 12 4.40 5.59 17.88
N LYS A 13 4.53 4.45 17.18
CA LYS A 13 5.35 3.34 17.67
C LYS A 13 6.83 3.72 17.54
N SER A 14 7.63 3.39 18.55
CA SER A 14 9.05 3.76 18.50
C SER A 14 9.76 3.00 17.37
N LEU A 15 10.77 3.66 16.78
CA LEU A 15 11.54 3.09 15.67
C LEU A 15 12.14 1.72 16.03
N SER A 16 12.64 1.56 17.27
CA SER A 16 13.23 0.30 17.74
C SER A 16 12.21 -0.85 17.78
N LEU A 17 10.98 -0.60 18.24
CA LEU A 17 9.96 -1.64 18.31
C LEU A 17 9.49 -2.08 16.91
N VAL A 18 9.43 -1.16 15.95
CA VAL A 18 9.10 -1.52 14.56
C VAL A 18 10.24 -2.28 13.90
N VAL A 19 11.49 -1.91 14.18
CA VAL A 19 12.68 -2.68 13.76
C VAL A 19 12.64 -4.11 14.29
N GLU A 20 12.28 -4.30 15.57
CA GLU A 20 12.13 -5.64 16.15
C GLU A 20 11.05 -6.47 15.44
N ASP A 21 9.90 -5.88 15.09
CA ASP A 21 8.85 -6.59 14.36
C ASP A 21 9.27 -6.97 12.95
N ILE A 22 10.00 -6.10 12.25
CA ILE A 22 10.61 -6.40 10.94
C ILE A 22 11.57 -7.59 11.07
N ASP A 23 12.41 -7.59 12.09
CA ASP A 23 13.39 -8.67 12.30
C ASP A 23 12.70 -10.00 12.63
N ARG A 24 11.60 -9.98 13.41
CA ARG A 24 10.77 -11.16 13.67
C ARG A 24 10.18 -11.73 12.38
N TRP A 25 9.69 -10.90 11.45
CA TRP A 25 9.17 -11.38 10.16
C TRP A 25 10.23 -12.15 9.37
N PHE A 26 11.43 -11.61 9.24
CA PHE A 26 12.51 -12.29 8.51
C PHE A 26 13.02 -13.53 9.24
N SER A 27 12.98 -13.54 10.57
CA SER A 27 13.37 -14.71 11.37
C SER A 27 12.34 -15.85 11.26
N PHE A 28 11.05 -15.55 11.35
CA PHE A 28 9.99 -16.55 11.30
C PHE A 28 9.72 -17.04 9.89
N TYR A 29 9.87 -16.16 8.89
CA TYR A 29 9.54 -16.45 7.51
C TYR A 29 10.68 -16.03 6.57
N PRO A 30 11.77 -16.81 6.50
CA PRO A 30 12.97 -16.43 5.74
C PRO A 30 12.74 -16.29 4.22
N ASN A 31 11.63 -16.83 3.70
CA ASN A 31 11.29 -16.85 2.27
C ASN A 31 10.34 -15.73 1.84
N ILE A 32 10.01 -14.76 2.71
CA ILE A 32 9.22 -13.59 2.29
C ILE A 32 10.04 -12.66 1.40
N ASP A 33 9.35 -11.91 0.55
CA ASP A 33 9.95 -11.00 -0.42
C ASP A 33 10.22 -9.60 0.13
N GLY A 34 9.77 -9.28 1.35
CA GLY A 34 9.94 -7.97 1.95
C GLY A 34 8.85 -7.61 2.98
N ILE A 35 8.60 -6.32 3.16
CA ILE A 35 7.75 -5.77 4.22
C ILE A 35 6.71 -4.81 3.65
N PHE A 36 5.49 -4.90 4.17
CA PHE A 36 4.42 -3.93 4.03
C PHE A 36 4.31 -3.15 5.34
N LEU A 37 4.68 -1.87 5.31
CA LEU A 37 4.55 -0.96 6.45
C LEU A 37 3.19 -0.28 6.39
N ASP A 38 2.34 -0.56 7.36
CA ASP A 38 1.00 0.00 7.45
C ASP A 38 0.92 1.18 8.42
N GLU A 39 -0.20 1.89 8.35
CA GLU A 39 -0.52 3.07 9.16
C GLU A 39 0.55 4.16 8.99
N VAL A 40 0.96 4.45 7.75
CA VAL A 40 2.02 5.43 7.47
C VAL A 40 1.48 6.86 7.63
N SER A 41 2.13 7.65 8.47
CA SER A 41 1.83 9.06 8.70
C SER A 41 2.34 9.96 7.57
N ARG A 42 1.60 11.05 7.32
CA ARG A 42 1.94 12.09 6.34
C ARG A 42 2.80 13.16 7.03
N GLY A 43 4.09 12.90 7.22
CA GLY A 43 5.00 13.90 7.81
C GLY A 43 6.30 13.34 8.36
N ASP A 44 6.34 12.06 8.68
CA ASP A 44 7.48 11.44 9.36
C ASP A 44 8.46 10.76 8.38
N TYR A 45 8.89 11.49 7.33
CA TYR A 45 9.72 10.93 6.27
C TYR A 45 11.00 10.27 6.82
N ASN A 46 11.64 10.92 7.80
CA ASN A 46 12.87 10.41 8.41
C ASN A 46 12.65 9.10 9.17
N TYR A 47 11.48 8.92 9.77
CA TYR A 47 11.09 7.69 10.46
C TYR A 47 10.98 6.53 9.45
N TYR A 48 10.21 6.71 8.37
CA TYR A 48 10.05 5.66 7.35
C TYR A 48 11.33 5.44 6.52
N SER A 49 12.14 6.47 6.30
CA SER A 49 13.46 6.35 5.67
C SER A 49 14.42 5.51 6.50
N ALA A 50 14.38 5.63 7.83
CA ALA A 50 15.17 4.78 8.72
C ALA A 50 14.71 3.31 8.65
N LEU A 51 13.40 3.06 8.64
CA LEU A 51 12.85 1.70 8.47
C LEU A 51 13.19 1.09 7.11
N TYR A 52 13.05 1.86 6.03
CA TYR A 52 13.45 1.44 4.69
C TYR A 52 14.92 1.03 4.65
N ARG A 53 15.82 1.87 5.18
CA ARG A 53 17.25 1.54 5.25
C ARG A 53 17.49 0.27 6.05
N HIS A 54 16.83 0.09 7.19
CA HIS A 54 16.94 -1.14 7.99
C HIS A 54 16.49 -2.38 7.21
N ILE A 55 15.37 -2.32 6.48
CA ILE A 55 14.93 -3.44 5.64
C ILE A 55 15.99 -3.75 4.57
N LYS A 56 16.58 -2.72 3.95
CA LYS A 56 17.59 -2.89 2.90
C LYS A 56 18.94 -3.41 3.42
N THR A 57 19.27 -3.27 4.71
CA THR A 57 20.47 -3.91 5.29
C THR A 57 20.30 -5.41 5.43
N LYS A 58 19.06 -5.91 5.59
CA LYS A 58 18.77 -7.35 5.60
C LYS A 58 18.90 -7.96 4.20
N SER A 59 18.46 -7.22 3.18
CA SER A 59 18.76 -7.50 1.77
C SER A 59 18.41 -6.30 0.90
N PRO A 60 19.26 -5.87 -0.05
CA PRO A 60 18.92 -4.79 -0.98
C PRO A 60 17.71 -5.13 -1.87
N ASN A 61 17.42 -6.43 -2.05
CA ASN A 61 16.34 -6.93 -2.89
C ASN A 61 14.97 -6.98 -2.19
N TYR A 62 14.90 -6.79 -0.87
CA TYR A 62 13.63 -6.85 -0.16
C TYR A 62 12.70 -5.72 -0.59
N PHE A 63 11.47 -6.08 -0.91
CA PHE A 63 10.44 -5.19 -1.41
C PHE A 63 9.82 -4.40 -0.25
N VAL A 64 9.60 -3.09 -0.42
CA VAL A 64 9.02 -2.24 0.61
C VAL A 64 7.77 -1.56 0.07
N VAL A 65 6.64 -1.81 0.73
CA VAL A 65 5.38 -1.12 0.47
C VAL A 65 5.07 -0.21 1.66
N LEU A 66 4.72 1.03 1.38
CA LEU A 66 4.20 1.97 2.38
C LEU A 66 2.69 2.12 2.19
N ASN A 67 1.91 1.99 3.25
CA ASN A 67 0.47 2.27 3.23
C ASN A 67 0.11 3.45 4.13
N PRO A 68 0.08 4.67 3.57
CA PRO A 68 -0.55 5.82 4.23
C PRO A 68 -2.07 5.87 4.03
N GLY A 69 -2.64 5.10 3.09
CA GLY A 69 -4.04 5.18 2.68
C GLY A 69 -4.45 6.53 2.08
N ALA A 70 -3.49 7.43 1.84
CA ALA A 70 -3.70 8.81 1.46
C ALA A 70 -2.47 9.38 0.74
N SER A 71 -2.63 10.51 0.04
CA SER A 71 -1.51 11.18 -0.62
C SER A 71 -0.42 11.58 0.37
N VAL A 72 0.83 11.32 -0.01
CA VAL A 72 2.06 11.77 0.67
C VAL A 72 2.92 12.58 -0.30
N ASP A 73 3.94 13.24 0.23
CA ASP A 73 4.95 13.89 -0.60
C ASP A 73 5.66 12.87 -1.52
N ASN A 74 6.00 13.29 -2.74
CA ASN A 74 6.61 12.40 -3.73
C ASN A 74 7.97 11.82 -3.29
N SER A 75 8.66 12.46 -2.34
CA SER A 75 9.90 11.92 -1.75
C SER A 75 9.73 10.51 -1.16
N TYR A 76 8.52 10.13 -0.71
CA TYR A 76 8.26 8.80 -0.18
C TYR A 76 8.46 7.68 -1.23
N PHE A 77 8.36 7.99 -2.53
CA PHE A 77 8.65 7.02 -3.60
C PHE A 77 10.14 6.66 -3.73
N ASN A 78 11.03 7.43 -3.07
CA ASN A 78 12.46 7.12 -2.99
C ASN A 78 12.80 6.10 -1.90
N ILE A 79 11.88 5.91 -0.94
CA ILE A 79 12.02 4.99 0.19
C ILE A 79 10.97 3.87 0.15
N SER A 80 10.49 3.55 -1.05
CA SER A 80 9.52 2.50 -1.28
C SER A 80 9.56 1.98 -2.71
N ASP A 81 9.18 0.72 -2.85
CA ASP A 81 8.92 0.10 -4.13
C ASP A 81 7.48 0.38 -4.60
N LYS A 82 6.53 0.49 -3.66
CA LYS A 82 5.13 0.89 -3.90
C LYS A 82 4.58 1.72 -2.73
N ILE A 83 3.62 2.58 -3.03
CA ILE A 83 2.85 3.33 -2.03
C ILE A 83 1.36 3.17 -2.28
N VAL A 84 0.60 2.81 -1.25
CA VAL A 84 -0.86 2.87 -1.29
C VAL A 84 -1.29 4.32 -1.05
N VAL A 85 -1.52 5.05 -2.13
CA VAL A 85 -1.81 6.50 -2.10
C VAL A 85 -3.29 6.80 -1.84
N TYR A 86 -4.13 5.78 -1.86
CA TYR A 86 -5.55 5.86 -1.56
C TYR A 86 -6.01 4.53 -0.96
N GLU A 87 -6.70 4.59 0.17
CA GLU A 87 -7.43 3.48 0.75
C GLU A 87 -8.79 3.99 1.25
N GLY A 88 -9.87 3.55 0.62
CA GLY A 88 -11.20 4.07 0.96
C GLY A 88 -12.32 3.52 0.08
N ASN A 89 -13.51 4.07 0.22
CA ASN A 89 -14.68 3.59 -0.52
C ASN A 89 -14.74 4.12 -1.97
N PHE A 90 -15.36 3.32 -2.84
CA PHE A 90 -15.49 3.64 -4.26
C PHE A 90 -16.06 5.04 -4.56
N GLN A 91 -17.05 5.52 -3.81
CA GLN A 91 -17.69 6.81 -4.08
C GLN A 91 -16.73 7.98 -3.83
N GLU A 92 -15.97 7.93 -2.75
CA GLU A 92 -14.91 8.90 -2.46
C GLU A 92 -13.76 8.80 -3.46
N PHE A 93 -13.42 7.59 -3.88
CA PHE A 93 -12.33 7.36 -4.82
C PHE A 93 -12.56 8.11 -6.14
N LEU A 94 -13.79 8.13 -6.65
CA LEU A 94 -14.12 8.86 -7.90
C LEU A 94 -13.85 10.38 -7.79
N ASN A 95 -13.87 10.93 -6.59
CA ASN A 95 -13.56 12.34 -6.30
C ASN A 95 -12.08 12.58 -6.00
N TYR A 96 -11.27 11.54 -5.82
CA TYR A 96 -9.83 11.65 -5.63
C TYR A 96 -9.14 12.01 -6.96
N LYS A 97 -8.53 13.20 -7.04
CA LYS A 97 -7.94 13.77 -8.28
C LYS A 97 -6.43 14.01 -8.23
N HIS A 98 -5.73 13.46 -7.23
CA HIS A 98 -4.27 13.63 -7.16
C HIS A 98 -3.60 12.92 -8.35
N SER A 99 -2.74 13.63 -9.08
CA SER A 99 -2.10 13.13 -10.29
C SER A 99 -0.69 12.63 -10.00
N TYR A 100 -0.37 11.42 -10.44
CA TYR A 100 0.96 10.80 -10.26
C TYR A 100 1.69 10.54 -11.59
N PHE A 101 1.41 11.29 -12.66
CA PHE A 101 2.04 11.05 -13.99
C PHE A 101 3.57 11.15 -14.02
N GLN A 102 4.18 11.78 -13.01
CA GLN A 102 5.64 11.86 -12.87
C GLN A 102 6.25 10.63 -12.16
N ILE A 103 5.42 9.75 -11.61
CA ILE A 103 5.82 8.54 -10.88
C ILE A 103 5.55 7.33 -11.78
N PRO A 104 6.42 6.30 -11.82
CA PRO A 104 6.11 5.07 -12.54
C PRO A 104 4.80 4.46 -12.01
N SER A 105 3.85 4.17 -12.90
CA SER A 105 2.47 3.84 -12.51
C SER A 105 2.35 2.60 -11.61
N GLN A 106 3.29 1.67 -11.75
CA GLN A 106 3.38 0.46 -10.95
C GLN A 106 3.77 0.72 -9.50
N LYS A 107 4.35 1.89 -9.17
CA LYS A 107 4.63 2.29 -7.79
C LYS A 107 3.40 2.87 -7.09
N VAL A 108 2.43 3.38 -7.84
CA VAL A 108 1.25 4.06 -7.33
C VAL A 108 0.15 3.03 -7.13
N CYS A 109 -0.14 2.68 -5.88
CA CYS A 109 -1.15 1.71 -5.52
C CYS A 109 -2.42 2.34 -4.97
N VAL A 110 -3.57 1.75 -5.26
CA VAL A 110 -4.86 2.12 -4.65
C VAL A 110 -5.56 0.88 -4.10
N ILE A 111 -6.26 1.06 -2.98
CA ILE A 111 -7.17 0.10 -2.37
C ILE A 111 -8.57 0.73 -2.40
N VAL A 112 -9.47 0.18 -3.21
CA VAL A 112 -10.81 0.70 -3.40
C VAL A 112 -11.82 -0.32 -2.88
N LYS A 113 -12.55 0.06 -1.85
CA LYS A 113 -13.54 -0.77 -1.14
C LYS A 113 -14.95 -0.45 -1.62
N ASN A 114 -15.92 -1.30 -1.25
CA ASN A 114 -17.35 -1.08 -1.43
C ASN A 114 -17.81 -0.92 -2.90
N VAL A 115 -17.16 -1.57 -3.89
CA VAL A 115 -17.76 -1.67 -5.23
C VAL A 115 -18.98 -2.59 -5.21
N ARG A 116 -20.06 -2.28 -5.92
CA ARG A 116 -21.33 -3.05 -5.82
C ARG A 116 -21.72 -3.78 -7.09
N SER A 117 -20.97 -3.58 -8.16
CA SER A 117 -21.25 -4.15 -9.48
C SER A 117 -19.97 -4.28 -10.29
N GLU A 118 -20.01 -5.08 -11.36
CA GLU A 118 -18.96 -5.10 -12.38
C GLU A 118 -18.73 -3.71 -12.98
N SER A 119 -19.79 -2.91 -13.13
CA SER A 119 -19.69 -1.53 -13.63
C SER A 119 -18.90 -0.63 -12.67
N ASP A 120 -19.16 -0.71 -11.36
CA ASP A 120 -18.40 0.04 -10.36
C ASP A 120 -16.94 -0.40 -10.33
N PHE A 121 -16.67 -1.70 -10.43
CA PHE A 121 -15.32 -2.24 -10.52
C PHE A 121 -14.58 -1.65 -11.74
N GLN A 122 -15.20 -1.66 -12.93
CA GLN A 122 -14.58 -1.10 -14.14
C GLN A 122 -14.36 0.41 -14.01
N ARG A 123 -15.31 1.14 -13.42
CA ARG A 123 -15.17 2.58 -13.16
C ARG A 123 -14.02 2.87 -12.20
N ALA A 124 -13.87 2.07 -11.13
CA ALA A 124 -12.74 2.17 -10.22
C ALA A 124 -11.42 1.88 -10.95
N LYS A 125 -11.37 0.81 -11.77
CA LYS A 125 -10.18 0.43 -12.55
C LYS A 125 -9.73 1.56 -13.49
N LEU A 126 -10.67 2.09 -14.27
CA LEU A 126 -10.43 3.21 -15.18
C LEU A 126 -10.02 4.48 -14.44
N HIS A 127 -10.66 4.79 -13.30
CA HIS A 127 -10.30 5.94 -12.48
C HIS A 127 -8.87 5.81 -11.92
N GLY A 128 -8.47 4.62 -11.47
CA GLY A 128 -7.10 4.33 -11.06
C GLY A 128 -6.07 4.61 -12.16
N PHE A 129 -6.35 4.19 -13.40
CA PHE A 129 -5.47 4.54 -14.53
C PHE A 129 -5.42 6.05 -14.81
N SER A 130 -6.53 6.76 -14.60
CA SER A 130 -6.59 8.22 -14.82
C SER A 130 -5.68 9.02 -13.88
N ILE A 131 -5.37 8.49 -12.70
CA ILE A 131 -4.42 9.08 -11.74
C ILE A 131 -3.01 8.48 -11.84
N ASN A 132 -2.74 7.71 -12.90
CA ASN A 132 -1.49 6.98 -13.14
C ASN A 132 -1.21 5.84 -12.14
N SER A 133 -2.24 5.14 -11.67
CA SER A 133 -2.10 3.93 -10.85
C SER A 133 -2.35 2.67 -11.67
N SER A 134 -1.34 1.81 -11.82
CA SER A 134 -1.49 0.45 -12.39
C SER A 134 -1.44 -0.66 -11.34
N CYS A 135 -1.15 -0.31 -10.09
CA CYS A 135 -1.24 -1.20 -8.94
C CYS A 135 -2.60 -0.98 -8.24
N GLN A 136 -3.53 -1.91 -8.36
CA GLN A 136 -4.90 -1.68 -7.86
C GLN A 136 -5.41 -2.92 -7.14
N TYR A 137 -6.03 -2.73 -5.98
CA TYR A 137 -6.83 -3.73 -5.30
C TYR A 137 -8.24 -3.17 -5.15
N ILE A 138 -9.21 -3.76 -5.87
CA ILE A 138 -10.60 -3.30 -5.91
C ILE A 138 -11.47 -4.43 -5.37
N THR A 139 -12.23 -4.13 -4.32
CA THR A 139 -13.01 -5.14 -3.60
C THR A 139 -14.46 -4.72 -3.40
N ASP A 140 -15.35 -5.68 -3.56
CA ASP A 140 -16.78 -5.59 -3.25
C ASP A 140 -17.06 -5.77 -1.76
N ASP A 141 -16.04 -5.61 -0.93
CA ASP A 141 -16.18 -5.69 0.50
C ASP A 141 -17.04 -4.58 1.09
N LEU A 142 -17.92 -4.98 2.01
CA LEU A 142 -18.97 -4.16 2.61
C LEU A 142 -18.98 -4.24 4.14
N GLY A 143 -18.06 -4.98 4.79
CA GLY A 143 -18.22 -5.37 6.18
C GLY A 143 -16.94 -5.42 7.04
N PRO A 144 -17.09 -5.70 8.36
CA PRO A 144 -16.03 -5.57 9.38
C PRO A 144 -14.94 -6.67 9.34
N VAL A 145 -14.97 -7.54 8.33
CA VAL A 145 -13.98 -8.61 8.08
C VAL A 145 -13.12 -8.24 6.86
N GLU A 146 -12.73 -6.97 6.80
CA GLU A 146 -11.95 -6.41 5.70
C GLU A 146 -10.72 -7.28 5.40
N TYR A 147 -10.48 -7.56 4.12
CA TYR A 147 -9.31 -8.28 3.58
C TYR A 147 -9.26 -9.80 3.78
N PHE A 148 -10.29 -10.44 4.34
CA PHE A 148 -10.33 -11.90 4.55
C PHE A 148 -10.93 -12.72 3.39
N TYR A 149 -11.19 -12.08 2.25
CA TYR A 149 -11.65 -12.77 1.05
C TYR A 149 -11.22 -12.02 -0.22
N VAL A 150 -11.42 -12.70 -1.33
CA VAL A 150 -11.09 -12.19 -2.66
C VAL A 150 -12.36 -11.65 -3.31
N SER A 151 -12.25 -10.46 -3.90
CA SER A 151 -13.33 -9.81 -4.64
C SER A 151 -14.03 -10.75 -5.61
N SER A 152 -15.36 -10.76 -5.63
CA SER A 152 -16.13 -11.55 -6.61
C SER A 152 -15.84 -11.09 -8.06
N TYR A 153 -15.37 -9.86 -8.22
CA TYR A 153 -14.99 -9.24 -9.48
C TYR A 153 -13.51 -9.44 -9.86
N LEU A 154 -12.71 -10.20 -9.11
CA LEU A 154 -11.28 -10.40 -9.42
C LEU A 154 -11.05 -10.91 -10.86
N HIS A 155 -11.99 -11.68 -11.41
CA HIS A 155 -11.90 -12.19 -12.78
C HIS A 155 -11.83 -11.07 -13.85
N LEU A 156 -12.23 -9.83 -13.51
CA LEU A 156 -12.16 -8.64 -14.35
C LEU A 156 -10.80 -7.90 -14.30
N HIS A 157 -9.87 -8.34 -13.45
CA HIS A 157 -8.50 -7.78 -13.37
C HIS A 157 -7.58 -8.24 -14.50
N ARG A 158 -8.04 -9.12 -15.40
CA ARG A 158 -7.30 -9.52 -16.60
C ARG A 158 -7.16 -8.37 -17.61
#